data_AF-A0A4Q7BEQ6-F1
#
_entry.id   AF-A0A4Q7BEQ6-F1
#
_cell.length_a   1.000
_cell.length_b   1.000
_cell.length_c   1.000
_cell.angle_alpha   90.00
_cell.angle_beta   90.00
_cell.angle_gamma   90.00
#
_symmetry.space_group_name_H-M   'P 1'
#
loop_
_entity.id
_entity.type
_entity.pdbx_description
1 polymer ?
#
loop_
_entity_poly.entity_id
_entity_poly.type
_entity_poly.pdbx_seq_one_letter_code
_entity_poly.pdbx_strand_id
1 'polypeptide(L)'
;MRIKNLAQTFIVITLLAGCMAKLQPVSNSIEAVEPIVFIKHANSGARASLSGGKLHVDPYGCIRLGSDTSSFIIWANNSNLEYTKDGRISITNRFNNNKVFIGDEIILGGGPSSVIPKSVTRSIPEVCSTYGYWIASPL
;
A
#
# COMPACT_ATOMS: atom_id res chain seq x y z
N MET A 1 -39.29 55.69 -56.11
CA MET A 1 -39.44 56.18 -54.73
C MET A 1 -39.41 54.97 -53.81
N ARG A 2 -38.51 54.97 -52.79
CA ARG A 2 -38.40 53.98 -51.69
C ARG A 2 -37.92 52.57 -52.13
N ILE A 3 -37.06 51.82 -51.43
CA ILE A 3 -36.39 51.89 -50.12
C ILE A 3 -35.11 51.03 -50.18
N LYS A 4 -34.14 51.42 -49.35
CA LYS A 4 -32.84 50.84 -49.05
C LYS A 4 -32.94 49.41 -48.45
N ASN A 5 -31.88 48.60 -48.55
CA ASN A 5 -31.15 48.09 -47.38
C ASN A 5 -30.16 46.98 -47.77
N LEU A 6 -28.90 47.36 -47.91
CA LEU A 6 -27.75 46.47 -47.80
C LEU A 6 -27.50 46.29 -46.28
N ALA A 7 -28.01 45.22 -45.68
CA ALA A 7 -27.72 44.90 -44.29
C ALA A 7 -26.35 44.20 -44.23
N GLN A 8 -25.30 44.95 -43.92
CA GLN A 8 -24.02 44.39 -43.47
C GLN A 8 -24.21 43.82 -42.06
N THR A 9 -24.17 42.50 -41.96
CA THR A 9 -24.23 41.77 -40.70
C THR A 9 -22.88 41.92 -39.97
N PHE A 10 -22.81 42.76 -38.95
CA PHE A 10 -21.71 42.74 -37.98
C PHE A 10 -21.99 41.67 -36.93
N ILE A 11 -21.25 40.56 -37.00
CA ILE A 11 -21.25 39.54 -35.94
C ILE A 11 -20.30 40.04 -34.84
N VAL A 12 -20.86 40.48 -33.72
CA VAL A 12 -20.11 40.75 -32.50
C VAL A 12 -19.92 39.40 -31.78
N ILE A 13 -18.72 38.84 -31.85
CA ILE A 13 -18.35 37.67 -31.03
C ILE A 13 -17.98 38.20 -29.65
N THR A 14 -18.94 38.20 -28.73
CA THR A 14 -18.65 38.35 -27.30
C THR A 14 -17.89 37.11 -26.82
N LEU A 15 -16.58 37.24 -26.64
CA LEU A 15 -15.77 36.30 -25.89
C LEU A 15 -16.28 36.29 -24.45
N LEU A 16 -17.08 35.29 -24.08
CA LEU A 16 -17.26 34.95 -22.67
C LEU A 16 -15.87 34.55 -22.16
N ALA A 17 -15.29 35.40 -21.31
CA ALA A 17 -14.20 35.01 -20.43
C ALA A 17 -14.75 33.94 -19.48
N GLY A 18 -14.80 32.70 -19.96
CA GLY A 18 -14.98 31.53 -19.13
C GLY A 18 -13.87 31.58 -18.09
N CYS A 19 -14.26 31.65 -16.82
CA CYS A 19 -13.36 31.52 -15.71
C CYS A 19 -12.68 30.16 -15.86
N MET A 20 -11.46 30.13 -16.39
CA MET A 20 -10.60 28.96 -16.34
C MET A 20 -10.25 28.80 -14.86
N ALA A 21 -11.11 28.09 -14.12
CA ALA A 21 -10.75 27.56 -12.83
C ALA A 21 -9.49 26.73 -13.08
N LYS A 22 -8.35 27.30 -12.66
CA LYS A 22 -7.06 26.65 -12.68
C LYS A 22 -7.27 25.35 -11.91
N LEU A 23 -7.33 24.21 -12.59
CA LEU A 23 -7.24 22.92 -11.92
C LEU A 23 -5.90 22.94 -11.22
N GLN A 24 -5.92 23.27 -9.93
CA GLN A 24 -4.84 22.89 -9.05
C GLN A 24 -4.84 21.36 -9.10
N PRO A 25 -3.72 20.72 -9.49
CA PRO A 25 -3.58 19.31 -9.20
C PRO A 25 -3.72 19.22 -7.69
N VAL A 26 -4.81 18.63 -7.22
CA VAL A 26 -4.90 18.19 -5.83
C VAL A 26 -3.84 17.10 -5.75
N SER A 27 -2.63 17.52 -5.36
CA SER A 27 -1.58 16.62 -4.94
C SER A 27 -2.06 16.03 -3.62
N ASN A 28 -2.97 15.06 -3.71
CA ASN A 28 -3.03 13.99 -2.73
C ASN A 28 -1.76 13.17 -2.95
N SER A 29 -0.60 13.76 -2.66
CA SER A 29 0.55 12.98 -2.26
C SER A 29 0.09 12.32 -0.97
N ILE A 30 -0.48 11.12 -1.10
CA ILE A 30 -0.55 10.18 0.00
C ILE A 30 0.91 10.04 0.38
N GLU A 31 1.31 10.70 1.47
CA GLU A 31 2.64 10.50 2.02
C GLU A 31 2.81 8.99 2.15
N ALA A 32 3.84 8.46 1.49
CA ALA A 32 4.09 7.04 1.48
C ALA A 32 4.29 6.62 2.94
N VAL A 33 3.29 5.96 3.52
CA VAL A 33 3.36 5.51 4.90
C VAL A 33 4.51 4.51 4.96
N GLU A 34 5.52 4.83 5.77
CA GLU A 34 6.66 3.95 5.95
C GLU A 34 6.13 2.61 6.51
N PRO A 35 6.35 1.47 5.82
CA PRO A 35 5.83 0.20 6.25
C PRO A 35 6.49 -0.16 7.57
N ILE A 36 5.67 -0.56 8.53
CA ILE A 36 6.12 -0.98 9.84
C ILE A 36 6.46 -2.46 9.73
N VAL A 37 7.75 -2.76 9.76
CA VAL A 37 8.28 -4.11 9.53
C VAL A 37 8.68 -4.75 10.85
N PHE A 38 8.22 -5.98 11.08
CA PHE A 38 8.70 -6.79 12.19
C PHE A 38 9.34 -8.06 11.70
N ILE A 39 10.59 -8.21 12.14
CA ILE A 39 11.44 -9.35 11.91
C ILE A 39 11.52 -10.08 13.25
N LYS A 40 10.97 -11.29 13.30
CA LYS A 40 10.92 -12.10 14.53
C LYS A 40 12.28 -12.71 14.84
N HIS A 41 12.79 -12.62 16.08
CA HIS A 41 13.86 -13.50 16.58
C HIS A 41 13.26 -14.71 17.36
N ALA A 42 13.23 -15.88 16.71
CA ALA A 42 13.01 -17.25 17.23
C ALA A 42 11.65 -17.69 17.88
N ASN A 43 11.28 -18.94 17.57
CA ASN A 43 10.16 -19.82 18.02
C ASN A 43 8.72 -19.30 17.96
N SER A 44 7.93 -19.76 16.98
CA SER A 44 6.47 -19.62 16.98
C SER A 44 5.85 -20.95 17.35
N GLY A 45 4.99 -20.95 18.36
CA GLY A 45 3.95 -21.99 18.49
C GLY A 45 2.86 -21.87 17.40
N ALA A 46 3.16 -21.26 16.26
CA ALA A 46 2.22 -21.08 15.16
C ALA A 46 2.08 -22.40 14.41
N ARG A 47 0.83 -22.77 14.10
CA ARG A 47 0.50 -23.97 13.33
C ARG A 47 0.81 -23.72 11.86
N ALA A 48 1.48 -24.66 11.20
CA ALA A 48 1.76 -24.57 9.77
C ALA A 48 0.45 -24.52 8.95
N SER A 49 0.29 -23.44 8.21
CA SER A 49 -0.86 -23.11 7.36
C SER A 49 -0.39 -22.25 6.18
N LEU A 50 -1.26 -22.09 5.20
CA LEU A 50 -1.05 -21.25 4.03
C LEU A 50 -2.16 -20.20 3.97
N SER A 51 -1.80 -18.97 3.62
CA SER A 51 -2.76 -17.91 3.30
C SER A 51 -2.38 -17.29 1.96
N GLY A 52 -3.37 -17.02 1.12
CA GLY A 52 -3.19 -16.39 -0.19
C GLY A 52 -3.81 -15.01 -0.26
N GLY A 53 -3.27 -14.14 -1.10
CA GLY A 53 -3.87 -12.86 -1.46
C GLY A 53 -2.86 -11.78 -1.83
N LYS A 54 -3.38 -10.59 -2.13
CA LYS A 54 -2.56 -9.43 -2.44
C LYS A 54 -1.82 -8.90 -1.22
N LEU A 55 -0.51 -8.85 -1.31
CA LEU A 55 0.35 -8.22 -0.32
C LEU A 55 0.19 -6.70 -0.42
N HIS A 56 -0.16 -6.04 0.68
CA HIS A 56 -0.34 -4.58 0.71
C HIS A 56 0.11 -4.00 2.05
N VAL A 57 0.24 -2.67 2.07
CA VAL A 57 0.42 -1.86 3.28
C VAL A 57 -0.92 -1.18 3.53
N ASP A 58 -1.51 -1.39 4.70
CA ASP A 58 -2.76 -0.72 5.08
C ASP A 58 -2.53 0.79 5.34
N PRO A 59 -3.59 1.60 5.54
CA PRO A 59 -3.45 3.03 5.81
C PRO A 59 -2.63 3.40 7.05
N TYR A 60 -2.33 2.44 7.93
CA TYR A 60 -1.55 2.61 9.14
C TYR A 60 -0.11 2.10 9.01
N GLY A 61 0.30 1.63 7.83
CA GLY A 61 1.64 1.12 7.59
C GLY A 61 1.81 -0.38 7.89
N CYS A 62 0.73 -1.10 8.22
CA CYS A 62 0.81 -2.52 8.56
C CYS A 62 0.78 -3.37 7.28
N ILE A 63 1.79 -4.23 7.09
CA ILE A 63 1.84 -5.18 5.97
C ILE A 63 0.85 -6.34 6.20
N ARG A 64 -0.07 -6.53 5.26
CA ARG A 64 -1.16 -7.51 5.33
C ARG A 64 -1.37 -8.24 4.00
N LEU A 65 -2.19 -9.29 4.05
CA LEU A 65 -2.61 -10.07 2.90
C LEU A 65 -4.12 -9.91 2.66
N GLY A 66 -4.52 -9.48 1.46
CA GLY A 66 -5.91 -9.40 1.01
C GLY A 66 -6.72 -8.19 1.52
N SER A 67 -6.85 -8.00 2.84
CA SER A 67 -7.70 -6.96 3.45
C SER A 67 -6.96 -6.19 4.56
N ASP A 68 -7.33 -4.94 4.78
CA ASP A 68 -6.89 -4.10 5.91
C ASP A 68 -7.28 -4.70 7.28
N THR A 69 -8.27 -5.60 7.30
CA THR A 69 -8.72 -6.33 8.50
C THR A 69 -8.09 -7.72 8.65
N SER A 70 -7.18 -8.11 7.75
CA SER A 70 -6.44 -9.37 7.86
C SER A 70 -5.38 -9.29 8.95
N SER A 71 -4.89 -10.43 9.42
CA SER A 71 -3.80 -10.45 10.40
C SER A 71 -2.55 -9.73 9.89
N PHE A 72 -1.88 -9.06 10.82
CA PHE A 72 -0.64 -8.36 10.54
C PHE A 72 0.51 -9.35 10.35
N ILE A 73 1.26 -9.20 9.26
CA ILE A 73 2.32 -10.15 8.91
C ILE A 73 3.59 -9.82 9.69
N ILE A 74 4.06 -10.79 10.47
CA ILE A 74 5.36 -10.77 11.12
C ILE A 74 6.28 -11.67 10.31
N TRP A 75 7.29 -11.06 9.69
CA TRP A 75 8.23 -11.76 8.82
C TRP A 75 9.28 -12.52 9.62
N ALA A 76 9.83 -13.58 9.01
CA ALA A 76 10.87 -14.39 9.62
C ALA A 76 12.17 -13.59 9.82
N ASN A 77 13.03 -14.02 10.76
CA ASN A 77 14.22 -13.28 11.20
C ASN A 77 15.22 -12.93 10.07
N ASN A 78 15.20 -13.75 9.05
CA ASN A 78 16.08 -13.74 7.90
C ASN A 78 15.42 -13.04 6.71
N SER A 79 14.26 -12.40 6.89
CA SER A 79 13.64 -11.61 5.84
C SER A 79 14.27 -10.22 5.78
N ASN A 80 14.49 -9.71 4.57
CA ASN A 80 15.04 -8.38 4.34
C ASN A 80 13.97 -7.52 3.65
N LEU A 81 13.67 -6.35 4.21
CA LEU A 81 12.82 -5.37 3.56
C LEU A 81 13.69 -4.27 2.95
N GLU A 82 13.44 -3.97 1.67
CA GLU A 82 14.25 -3.03 0.90
C GLU A 82 13.34 -2.12 0.06
N TYR A 83 13.61 -0.82 0.12
CA TYR A 83 13.13 0.11 -0.90
C TYR A 83 13.99 -0.03 -2.14
N THR A 84 13.34 -0.42 -3.23
CA THR A 84 13.96 -0.56 -4.53
C THR A 84 14.16 0.80 -5.20
N LYS A 85 15.05 0.87 -6.19
CA LYS A 85 15.38 2.12 -6.90
C LYS A 85 14.16 2.73 -7.61
N ASP A 86 13.21 1.88 -7.99
CA ASP A 86 11.92 2.22 -8.59
C ASP A 86 10.83 2.58 -7.56
N GLY A 87 11.20 2.71 -6.28
CA GLY A 87 10.30 3.17 -5.21
C GLY A 87 9.34 2.10 -4.67
N ARG A 88 9.44 0.85 -5.14
CA ARG A 88 8.66 -0.25 -4.58
C ARG A 88 9.31 -0.81 -3.32
N ILE A 89 8.48 -1.33 -2.42
CA ILE A 89 8.94 -2.08 -1.25
C ILE A 89 9.04 -3.56 -1.64
N SER A 90 10.19 -4.17 -1.41
CA SER A 90 10.42 -5.59 -1.61
C SER A 90 10.74 -6.29 -0.29
N ILE A 91 10.32 -7.55 -0.19
CA ILE A 91 10.55 -8.42 0.96
C ILE A 91 11.23 -9.67 0.43
N THR A 92 12.46 -9.91 0.89
CA THR A 92 13.26 -11.06 0.49
C THR A 92 13.36 -12.03 1.64
N ASN A 93 12.88 -13.24 1.47
CA ASN A 93 13.15 -14.32 2.42
C ASN A 93 14.56 -14.86 2.15
N ARG A 94 15.52 -14.69 3.07
CA ARG A 94 16.90 -15.15 2.84
C ARG A 94 17.11 -16.66 3.04
N PHE A 95 16.10 -17.42 3.47
CA PHE A 95 16.23 -18.89 3.47
C PHE A 95 16.30 -19.43 2.04
N ASN A 96 15.42 -18.95 1.15
CA ASN A 96 15.32 -19.40 -0.24
C ASN A 96 15.64 -18.30 -1.28
N ASN A 97 15.99 -17.08 -0.83
CA ASN A 97 16.21 -15.89 -1.65
C ASN A 97 15.00 -15.47 -2.51
N ASN A 98 13.80 -15.95 -2.18
CA ASN A 98 12.59 -15.52 -2.86
C ASN A 98 12.27 -14.07 -2.48
N LYS A 99 12.00 -13.24 -3.48
CA LYS A 99 11.70 -11.82 -3.35
C LYS A 99 10.29 -11.56 -3.85
N VAL A 100 9.49 -10.92 -3.00
CA VAL A 100 8.12 -10.45 -3.31
C VAL A 100 8.04 -8.95 -3.13
N PHE A 101 7.08 -8.30 -3.78
CA PHE A 101 6.84 -6.87 -3.70
C PHE A 101 5.48 -6.56 -3.09
N ILE A 102 5.37 -5.41 -2.42
CA ILE A 102 4.06 -4.84 -2.10
C ILE A 102 3.28 -4.65 -3.41
N GLY A 103 2.07 -5.20 -3.46
CA GLY A 103 1.21 -5.26 -4.63
C GLY A 103 1.11 -6.64 -5.28
N ASP A 104 2.02 -7.56 -4.97
CA ASP A 104 2.02 -8.91 -5.55
C ASP A 104 0.91 -9.79 -4.95
N GLU A 105 0.35 -10.68 -5.77
CA GLU A 105 -0.43 -11.82 -5.30
C GLU A 105 0.52 -12.93 -4.84
N ILE A 106 0.46 -13.32 -3.56
CA ILE A 106 1.37 -14.32 -2.99
C ILE A 106 0.60 -15.40 -2.23
N ILE A 107 1.25 -16.54 -2.04
CA ILE A 107 0.89 -17.54 -1.04
C ILE A 107 1.95 -17.49 0.05
N LEU A 108 1.54 -17.22 1.27
CA LEU A 108 2.41 -17.10 2.43
C LEU A 108 2.22 -18.29 3.36
N GLY A 109 3.30 -19.04 3.59
CA GLY A 109 3.35 -20.05 4.65
C GLY A 109 3.56 -19.43 6.01
N GLY A 110 3.07 -20.08 7.06
CA GLY A 110 3.15 -19.57 8.41
C GLY A 110 1.98 -20.03 9.25
N GLY A 111 1.48 -19.16 10.12
CA GLY A 111 0.22 -19.40 10.79
C GLY A 111 -0.21 -18.27 11.72
N PRO A 112 -1.50 -18.27 12.12
CA PRO A 112 -2.02 -17.31 13.08
C PRO A 112 -1.36 -17.49 14.45
N SER A 113 -1.17 -16.38 15.15
CA SER A 113 -0.67 -16.34 16.53
C SER A 113 -1.39 -15.25 17.31
N SER A 114 -1.73 -15.55 18.58
CA SER A 114 -2.17 -14.57 19.57
C SER A 114 -1.01 -14.06 20.45
N VAL A 115 0.17 -14.66 20.32
CA VAL A 115 1.36 -14.31 21.11
C VAL A 115 2.19 -13.29 20.33
N ILE A 116 2.38 -12.12 20.96
CA ILE A 116 3.33 -11.10 20.48
C ILE A 116 4.74 -11.68 20.54
N PRO A 117 5.52 -11.65 19.44
CA PRO A 117 6.90 -12.11 19.49
C PRO A 117 7.70 -11.30 20.51
N LYS A 118 8.38 -11.98 21.44
CA LYS A 118 9.19 -11.33 22.50
C LYS A 118 10.37 -10.52 21.96
N SER A 119 10.78 -10.80 20.73
CA SER A 119 11.94 -10.21 20.09
C SER A 119 11.53 -9.60 18.76
N VAL A 120 11.02 -8.37 18.86
CA VAL A 120 10.71 -7.50 17.73
C VAL A 120 11.74 -6.37 17.67
N THR A 121 12.15 -5.99 16.47
CA THR A 121 13.16 -4.93 16.25
C THR A 121 12.66 -3.53 16.64
N ARG A 122 11.33 -3.35 16.72
CA ARG A 122 10.62 -2.16 17.20
C ARG A 122 9.35 -2.61 17.94
N SER A 123 8.70 -1.74 18.70
CA SER A 123 7.38 -2.03 19.28
C SER A 123 6.32 -2.13 18.17
N ILE A 124 5.42 -3.12 18.24
CA ILE A 124 4.28 -3.24 17.32
C ILE A 124 3.20 -2.23 17.74
N PRO A 125 2.80 -1.28 16.87
CA PRO A 125 1.69 -0.38 17.16
C PRO A 125 0.40 -1.17 17.40
N GLU A 126 -0.42 -0.68 18.33
CA GLU A 126 -1.69 -1.31 18.71
C GLU A 126 -2.62 -1.51 17.50
N VAL A 127 -2.64 -0.56 16.57
CA VAL A 127 -3.43 -0.62 15.33
C VAL A 127 -3.06 -1.82 14.46
N CYS A 128 -1.78 -2.21 14.40
CA CYS A 128 -1.38 -3.41 13.67
C CYS A 128 -1.78 -4.70 14.40
N SER A 129 -1.90 -4.66 15.73
CA SER A 129 -2.26 -5.84 16.54
C SER A 129 -3.76 -6.17 16.58
N THR A 130 -4.61 -5.24 16.17
CA THR A 130 -6.07 -5.32 16.34
C THR A 130 -6.68 -6.59 15.73
N TYR A 131 -6.15 -7.06 14.59
CA TYR A 131 -6.66 -8.23 13.87
C TYR A 131 -5.77 -9.47 14.00
N GLY A 132 -4.94 -9.51 15.05
CA GLY A 132 -4.01 -10.61 15.32
C GLY A 132 -2.81 -10.65 14.37
N TYR A 133 -2.01 -11.71 14.51
CA TYR A 133 -0.72 -11.85 13.81
C TYR A 133 -0.71 -13.07 12.91
N TRP A 134 -0.09 -12.92 11.75
CA TRP A 134 0.39 -14.04 10.94
C TRP A 134 1.90 -14.14 11.08
N ILE A 135 2.39 -15.23 11.65
CA ILE A 135 3.84 -15.47 11.74
C ILE A 135 4.26 -16.17 10.45
N ALA A 136 4.93 -15.44 9.57
CA ALA A 136 5.45 -15.99 8.33
C ALA A 136 6.51 -17.06 8.63
N SER A 137 6.41 -18.20 7.97
CA SER A 137 7.45 -19.22 8.02
C SER A 137 8.65 -18.75 7.20
N PRO A 138 9.89 -19.02 7.65
CA PRO A 138 11.03 -19.05 6.75
C PRO A 138 10.81 -20.24 5.79
N LEU A 139 10.18 -19.98 4.64
CA LEU A 139 10.12 -20.95 3.53
C LEU A 139 11.36 -20.86 2.66
#